data_AF-A0A1F4C2Q9-F1
#
_entry.id   AF-A0A1F4C2Q9-F1
#
_cell.length_a   1.000
_cell.length_b   1.000
_cell.length_c   1.000
_cell.angle_alpha   90.00
_cell.angle_beta   90.00
_cell.angle_gamma   90.00
#
_symmetry.space_group_name_H-M   'P 1'
#
loop_
_entity.id
_entity.type
_entity.pdbx_description
1 polymer ?
#
loop_
_entity_poly.entity_id
_entity_poly.type
_entity_poly.pdbx_seq_one_letter_code
_entity_poly.pdbx_strand_id
1 'polypeptide(L)'
;MRTTITLDADVHRLLQQIAHKRKRPFKQVLNEVVRGSLGGTGMAKPFTQPVYSLGRSRIDLTKALSLSADLEDQEILAKTRRT
;
A
#
# COMPACT_ATOMS: atom_id res chain seq x y z
N MET A 1 -30.68 11.04 -3.40
CA MET A 1 -30.99 12.28 -4.14
C MET A 1 -31.05 11.98 -5.63
N ARG A 2 -31.93 12.66 -6.38
CA ARG A 2 -32.00 12.59 -7.86
C ARG A 2 -31.40 13.89 -8.39
N THR A 3 -30.37 13.76 -9.22
CA THR A 3 -29.66 14.90 -9.83
C THR A 3 -29.66 14.70 -11.34
N THR A 4 -29.91 15.77 -12.09
CA THR A 4 -29.70 15.79 -13.54
C THR A 4 -28.34 16.42 -13.80
N ILE A 5 -27.48 15.72 -14.53
CA ILE A 5 -26.14 16.19 -14.90
C ILE A 5 -25.99 16.06 -16.41
N THR A 6 -25.23 16.96 -17.02
CA THR A 6 -24.85 16.88 -18.43
C THR A 6 -23.51 16.13 -18.52
N LEU A 7 -23.40 15.18 -19.45
CA LEU A 7 -22.18 14.44 -19.72
C LEU A 7 -21.80 14.62 -21.18
N ASP A 8 -20.52 14.81 -21.45
CA ASP A 8 -19.99 14.79 -22.81
C ASP A 8 -20.19 13.39 -23.42
N ALA A 9 -20.33 13.35 -24.76
CA ALA A 9 -20.73 12.13 -25.48
C ALA A 9 -19.69 11.00 -25.35
N ASP A 10 -18.41 11.35 -25.26
CA ASP A 10 -17.29 10.45 -25.03
C ASP A 10 -17.32 9.87 -23.60
N VAL A 11 -17.53 10.70 -22.58
CA VAL A 11 -17.65 10.28 -21.18
C VAL A 11 -18.83 9.33 -21.00
N HIS A 12 -19.97 9.64 -21.62
CA HIS A 12 -21.14 8.78 -21.58
C HIS A 12 -20.85 7.39 -22.17
N ARG A 13 -20.18 7.31 -23.33
CA ARG A 13 -19.78 6.05 -23.97
C ARG A 13 -18.82 5.24 -23.11
N LEU A 14 -17.83 5.91 -22.51
CA LEU A 14 -16.85 5.25 -21.63
C LEU A 14 -17.54 4.62 -20.42
N LEU A 15 -18.45 5.34 -19.77
CA LEU A 15 -19.22 4.82 -18.63
C LEU A 15 -20.14 3.67 -19.03
N GLN A 16 -20.77 3.72 -20.21
CA GLN A 16 -21.57 2.60 -20.72
C GLN A 16 -20.71 1.34 -20.94
N GLN A 17 -19.53 1.48 -21.53
CA GLN A 17 -18.60 0.36 -21.73
C GLN A 17 -18.19 -0.27 -20.39
N ILE A 18 -17.90 0.54 -19.38
CA ILE A 18 -17.56 0.05 -18.03
C ILE A 18 -18.74 -0.68 -17.41
N ALA A 19 -19.95 -0.12 -17.52
CA ALA A 19 -21.19 -0.74 -17.02
C ALA A 19 -21.46 -2.10 -17.69
N HIS A 20 -21.28 -2.19 -19.00
CA HIS A 20 -21.44 -3.43 -19.75
C HIS A 20 -20.40 -4.47 -19.34
N LYS A 21 -19.11 -4.10 -19.32
CA LYS A 21 -18.01 -5.00 -18.93
C LYS A 21 -18.19 -5.54 -17.51
N ARG A 22 -18.66 -4.70 -16.57
CA ARG A 22 -18.87 -5.09 -15.17
C ARG A 22 -20.24 -5.73 -14.92
N LYS A 23 -21.15 -5.77 -15.91
CA LYS A 23 -22.55 -6.20 -15.77
C LYS A 23 -23.27 -5.49 -14.62
N ARG A 24 -23.07 -4.17 -14.51
CA ARG A 24 -23.65 -3.36 -13.42
C ARG A 24 -24.49 -2.21 -13.96
N PRO A 25 -25.51 -1.77 -13.21
CA PRO A 25 -26.34 -0.62 -13.61
C PRO A 25 -25.49 0.64 -13.79
N PHE A 26 -25.77 1.42 -14.85
CA PHE A 26 -25.06 2.65 -15.18
C PHE A 26 -24.93 3.63 -13.99
N LYS A 27 -26.02 3.80 -13.21
CA LYS A 27 -26.04 4.62 -11.99
C LYS A 27 -25.00 4.18 -10.95
N GLN A 28 -24.81 2.88 -10.77
CA GLN A 28 -23.84 2.37 -9.80
C GLN A 28 -22.41 2.69 -10.26
N VAL A 29 -22.12 2.43 -11.54
CA VAL A 29 -20.81 2.72 -12.12
C VAL A 29 -20.48 4.21 -12.08
N LEU A 30 -21.43 5.08 -12.45
CA LEU A 30 -21.26 6.53 -12.37
C LEU A 30 -20.91 6.97 -10.94
N ASN A 31 -21.68 6.51 -9.96
CA ASN A 31 -21.44 6.86 -8.56
C ASN A 31 -20.09 6.32 -8.04
N GLU A 32 -19.66 5.14 -8.47
CA GLU A 32 -18.36 4.58 -8.07
C GLU A 32 -17.19 5.33 -8.69
N VAL A 33 -17.27 5.65 -9.98
CA VAL A 33 -16.23 6.43 -10.65
C VAL A 33 -16.11 7.81 -10.00
N VAL A 34 -17.23 8.48 -9.75
CA VAL A 34 -17.25 9.79 -9.07
C VAL A 34 -16.74 9.69 -7.63
N ARG A 35 -17.11 8.66 -6.87
CA ARG A 35 -16.55 8.45 -5.52
C ARG A 35 -15.06 8.15 -5.57
N GLY A 36 -14.58 7.36 -6.54
CA GLY A 36 -13.17 7.07 -6.70
C GLY A 36 -12.36 8.31 -7.08
N SER A 37 -12.89 9.16 -7.96
CA SER A 37 -12.21 10.39 -8.41
C SER A 37 -12.19 11.48 -7.35
N LEU A 38 -13.26 11.61 -6.54
CA LEU A 38 -13.34 12.56 -5.44
C LEU A 38 -12.61 12.09 -4.17
N GLY A 39 -11.79 11.02 -4.27
CA GLY A 39 -11.03 10.50 -3.13
C GLY A 39 -11.97 9.99 -2.03
N GLY A 40 -12.99 9.23 -2.43
CA GLY A 40 -14.12 8.80 -1.61
C GLY A 40 -13.74 8.55 -0.15
N THR A 41 -14.57 9.08 0.73
CA THR A 41 -14.51 9.01 2.20
C THR A 41 -14.44 7.60 2.81
N GLY A 42 -14.25 6.56 2.00
CA GLY A 42 -13.59 5.34 2.42
C GLY A 42 -12.09 5.48 2.17
N MET A 43 -11.41 6.41 2.88
CA MET A 43 -9.99 6.21 3.12
C MET A 43 -9.88 4.85 3.78
N ALA A 44 -9.38 3.84 3.06
CA ALA A 44 -8.77 2.71 3.74
C ALA A 44 -7.82 3.34 4.75
N LYS A 45 -8.08 3.13 6.05
CA LYS A 45 -7.24 3.73 7.09
C LYS A 45 -5.78 3.47 6.68
N PRO A 46 -4.93 4.50 6.65
CA PRO A 46 -3.52 4.29 6.33
C PRO A 46 -3.03 3.09 7.12
N PHE A 47 -2.40 2.14 6.43
CA PHE A 47 -1.85 0.98 7.12
C PHE A 47 -0.81 1.48 8.13
N THR A 48 -1.08 1.24 9.41
CA THR A 48 -0.14 1.57 10.48
C THR A 48 0.54 0.29 10.92
N GLN A 49 1.84 0.18 10.67
CA GLN A 49 2.65 -0.92 11.20
C GLN A 49 2.88 -0.67 12.71
N PRO A 50 2.52 -1.62 13.59
CA PRO A 50 2.86 -1.49 15.01
C PRO A 50 4.38 -1.46 15.17
N VAL A 51 4.88 -0.45 15.89
CA VAL A 51 6.29 -0.31 16.24
C VAL A 51 6.49 -0.65 17.70
N TYR A 52 7.57 -1.35 18.00
CA TYR A 52 7.97 -1.71 19.36
C TYR A 52 9.32 -1.08 19.67
N SER A 53 9.45 -0.48 20.85
CA SER A 53 10.72 0.08 21.30
C SER A 53 11.68 -1.05 21.66
N LEU A 54 12.84 -1.10 21.01
CA LEU A 54 13.94 -2.00 21.36
C LEU A 54 14.87 -1.41 22.46
N GLY A 55 14.52 -0.23 22.98
CA GLY A 55 15.37 0.52 23.91
C GLY A 55 16.58 1.17 23.24
N ARG A 56 17.51 1.67 24.07
CA ARG A 56 18.74 2.31 23.60
C ARG A 56 19.80 1.25 23.31
N SER A 57 20.51 1.38 22.19
CA SER A 57 21.64 0.49 21.88
C SER A 57 22.69 0.56 22.98
N ARG A 58 23.18 -0.61 23.40
CA ARG A 58 24.28 -0.75 24.37
C ARG A 58 25.67 -0.68 23.72
N ILE A 59 25.72 -0.72 22.39
CA ILE A 59 26.93 -0.70 21.59
C ILE A 59 26.87 0.45 20.58
N ASP A 60 28.02 0.96 20.17
CA ASP A 60 28.10 1.99 19.14
C ASP A 60 27.71 1.41 17.78
N LEU A 61 26.66 1.96 17.18
CA LEU A 61 26.13 1.57 15.87
C LEU A 61 26.57 2.51 14.75
N THR A 62 27.43 3.50 15.02
CA THR A 62 27.93 4.46 14.01
C THR A 62 28.57 3.75 12.81
N LYS A 63 29.12 2.54 13.01
CA LYS A 63 29.64 1.66 11.94
C LYS A 63 28.98 0.28 11.96
N ALA A 64 27.64 0.24 11.96
CA ALA A 64 26.87 -1.00 12.06
C ALA A 64 27.23 -2.09 11.03
N LEU A 65 27.63 -1.72 9.81
CA LEU A 65 28.03 -2.71 8.79
C LEU A 65 29.33 -3.43 9.15
N SER A 66 30.32 -2.72 9.69
CA SER A 66 31.58 -3.33 10.15
C SER A 66 31.33 -4.28 11.32
N LEU A 67 30.51 -3.84 12.28
CA LEU A 67 30.08 -4.69 13.39
C LEU A 67 29.36 -5.96 12.89
N SER A 68 28.53 -5.84 11.86
CA SER A 68 27.84 -7.00 11.26
C SER A 68 28.82 -8.00 10.65
N ALA A 69 29.84 -7.52 9.94
CA ALA A 69 30.86 -8.38 9.35
C ALA A 69 31.65 -9.15 10.42
N ASP A 70 32.07 -8.45 11.48
CA ASP A 70 32.80 -9.08 12.60
C ASP A 70 31.96 -10.17 13.29
N LEU A 71 30.65 -9.94 13.48
CA LEU A 71 29.73 -10.92 14.06
C LEU A 71 29.53 -12.14 13.15
N GLU A 72 29.49 -11.92 11.83
CA GLU A 72 29.37 -13.00 10.84
C GLU A 72 30.63 -13.88 10.81
N ASP A 73 31.81 -13.27 10.82
CA ASP A 73 33.10 -13.98 10.88
C ASP A 73 33.19 -14.84 12.15
N GLN A 74 32.77 -14.32 13.30
CA GLN A 74 32.73 -15.06 14.56
C GLN A 74 31.83 -16.30 14.47
N GLU A 75 30.66 -16.17 13.86
CA GLU A 75 29.72 -17.28 13.69
C GLU A 75 30.23 -18.33 12.70
N ILE A 76 30.90 -17.92 11.62
CA ILE A 76 31.53 -18.84 10.67
C ILE A 76 32.61 -19.67 11.37
N LEU A 77 33.50 -19.03 12.13
CA LEU A 77 34.55 -19.71 12.90
C LEU A 77 33.98 -20.68 13.92
N ALA A 78 32.89 -20.31 14.60
CA ALA A 78 32.20 -21.18 15.55
C ALA A 78 31.65 -22.44 14.89
N LYS A 79 31.04 -22.33 13.70
CA LYS A 79 30.53 -23.47 12.93
C LYS A 79 31.65 -24.39 12.46
N THR A 80 32.73 -23.84 11.91
CA THR A 80 33.88 -24.64 11.45
C THR A 80 34.52 -25.44 12.57
N ARG A 81 34.57 -24.91 13.81
CA ARG A 81 35.11 -25.63 14.98
C ARG A 81 34.21 -26.73 15.53
N ARG A 82 32.93 -26.74 15.15
CA ARG A 82 31.94 -27.74 15.60
C ARG A 82 31.86 -28.95 14.65
N THR A 83 32.56 -28.87 13.53
CA THR A 83 32.67 -29.93 12.52
C THR A 83 33.96 -30.69 12.73
#